data_AF-A0A511XND1-F1
#
_entry.id   AF-A0A511XND1-F1
#
_cell.length_a   1.000
_cell.length_b   1.000
_cell.length_c   1.000
_cell.angle_alpha   90.00
_cell.angle_beta   90.00
_cell.angle_gamma   90.00
#
_symmetry.space_group_name_H-M   'P 1'
#
loop_
_entity.id
_entity.type
_entity.pdbx_description
1 polymer ?
#
loop_
_entity_poly.entity_id
_entity_poly.type
_entity_poly.pdbx_seq_one_letter_code
_entity_poly.pdbx_strand_id
1 'polypeptide(L)'
;MPGTFPRLPAPPGSIWLKRRLAERISGVFNDRAQGEAPVVRQTDGLFPPGSVIRRVHGDVVSMMAGGIAALLLQMLHPAVLAGVWDHSRFREDLHGRLRRTARFIAQTTYGHREDALAAIGRVRRIHSTIHGILPDGTSYRADDPSLLAWVHLTEATSFLAGWRRFAEPLMPEHERNRYFGEIAYIGTALGADPVPLTERAASRQMQATRSLLSVDERTREICGILLTQPASFPGNRNIYRLLTQAAIDLLPPWARQMHGFPEPGPGTPFMRAGTLGLAEIVRWAFRS
;
A
#
# COMPACT_ATOMS: atom_id res chain seq x y z
N MET A 1 -29.22 9.26 -30.19
CA MET A 1 -28.96 10.36 -29.24
C MET A 1 -29.45 9.92 -27.85
N PRO A 2 -28.60 9.40 -26.96
CA PRO A 2 -29.03 9.07 -25.60
C PRO A 2 -29.12 10.35 -24.76
N GLY A 3 -30.27 10.57 -24.15
CA GLY A 3 -30.56 11.76 -23.35
C GLY A 3 -29.65 11.89 -22.13
N THR A 4 -29.04 13.05 -21.99
CA THR A 4 -28.35 13.50 -20.78
C THR A 4 -29.38 13.81 -19.71
N PHE A 5 -29.47 12.96 -18.69
CA PHE A 5 -30.17 13.32 -17.45
C PHE A 5 -29.49 14.54 -16.81
N PRO A 6 -30.23 15.58 -16.39
CA PRO A 6 -29.66 16.71 -15.68
C PRO A 6 -29.09 16.23 -14.33
N ARG A 7 -27.82 16.56 -14.08
CA ARG A 7 -27.19 16.36 -12.77
C ARG A 7 -27.90 17.29 -11.77
N LEU A 8 -28.60 16.72 -10.80
CA LEU A 8 -29.15 17.51 -9.69
C LEU A 8 -28.00 18.20 -8.95
N PRO A 9 -28.12 19.51 -8.63
CA PRO A 9 -27.10 20.20 -7.84
C PRO A 9 -26.97 19.54 -6.47
N ALA A 10 -25.73 19.39 -6.00
CA ALA A 10 -25.48 18.80 -4.70
C ALA A 10 -26.11 19.68 -3.59
N PRO A 11 -26.77 19.08 -2.59
CA PRO A 11 -27.47 19.85 -1.56
C PRO A 11 -26.51 20.80 -0.82
N PRO A 12 -26.96 22.00 -0.40
CA PRO A 12 -26.14 22.95 0.34
C PRO A 12 -25.52 22.28 1.58
N GLY A 13 -24.20 22.39 1.75
CA GLY A 13 -23.43 21.74 2.83
C GLY A 13 -22.67 20.46 2.43
N SER A 14 -23.04 19.82 1.31
CA SER A 14 -22.34 18.63 0.80
C SER A 14 -20.91 18.95 0.32
N ILE A 15 -20.69 20.09 -0.33
CA ILE A 15 -19.37 20.53 -0.83
C ILE A 15 -18.41 20.81 0.33
N TRP A 16 -18.89 21.46 1.39
CA TRP A 16 -18.10 21.72 2.60
C TRP A 16 -17.72 20.41 3.29
N LEU A 17 -18.67 19.47 3.42
CA LEU A 17 -18.42 18.17 4.03
C LEU A 17 -17.42 17.33 3.20
N LYS A 18 -17.56 17.31 1.88
CA LYS A 18 -16.60 16.70 0.94
C LYS A 18 -15.20 17.26 1.17
N ARG A 19 -15.06 18.59 1.13
CA ARG A 19 -13.77 19.28 1.28
C ARG A 19 -13.13 19.01 2.63
N ARG A 20 -13.89 19.08 3.72
CA ARG A 20 -13.40 18.81 5.08
C ARG A 20 -12.95 17.34 5.26
N LEU A 21 -13.67 16.40 4.64
CA LEU A 21 -13.29 14.98 4.66
C LEU A 21 -12.04 14.73 3.81
N ALA A 22 -11.95 15.30 2.61
CA ALA A 22 -10.77 15.22 1.76
C ALA A 22 -9.54 15.87 2.40
N GLU A 23 -9.69 17.01 3.07
CA GLU A 23 -8.63 17.69 3.82
C GLU A 23 -8.15 16.86 5.01
N ARG A 24 -9.08 16.27 5.79
CA ARG A 24 -8.73 15.36 6.89
C ARG A 24 -7.96 14.15 6.40
N ILE A 25 -8.44 13.49 5.35
CA ILE A 25 -7.77 12.32 4.76
C ILE A 25 -6.40 12.71 4.17
N SER A 26 -6.30 13.85 3.50
CA SER A 26 -5.03 14.32 2.95
C SER A 26 -4.01 14.67 4.04
N GLY A 27 -4.46 15.20 5.18
CA GLY A 27 -3.61 15.50 6.34
C GLY A 27 -3.03 14.26 7.03
N VAL A 28 -3.63 13.08 6.81
CA VAL A 28 -3.08 11.80 7.30
C VAL A 28 -1.76 11.47 6.60
N PHE A 29 -1.69 11.75 5.30
CA PHE A 29 -0.58 11.36 4.44
C PHE A 29 0.51 12.44 4.29
N ASN A 30 0.35 13.61 4.92
CA ASN A 30 1.28 14.73 4.79
C ASN A 30 1.54 15.38 6.15
N ASP A 31 2.82 15.51 6.53
CA ASP A 31 3.24 16.19 7.74
C ASP A 31 3.24 17.71 7.54
N ARG A 32 2.05 18.32 7.62
CA ARG A 32 1.91 19.77 7.48
C ARG A 32 2.70 20.54 8.55
N ALA A 33 2.93 19.95 9.72
CA ALA A 33 3.72 20.58 10.78
C ALA A 33 5.22 20.66 10.42
N GLN A 34 5.70 19.76 9.56
CA GLN A 34 7.04 19.82 8.96
C GLN A 34 7.06 20.46 7.57
N GLY A 35 5.97 21.15 7.17
CA GLY A 35 5.88 21.85 5.88
C GLY A 35 5.58 20.94 4.68
N GLU A 36 5.19 19.68 4.90
CA GLU A 36 4.83 18.78 3.80
C GLU A 36 3.48 19.17 3.18
N ALA A 37 3.51 19.48 1.88
CA ALA A 37 2.31 19.62 1.05
C ALA A 37 1.97 18.29 0.36
N PRO A 38 0.67 18.05 0.06
CA PRO A 38 0.23 16.96 -0.80
C PRO A 38 0.93 16.99 -2.16
N VAL A 39 1.32 15.83 -2.67
CA VAL A 39 1.89 15.70 -4.01
C VAL A 39 0.85 16.16 -5.04
N VAL A 40 1.22 17.16 -5.83
CA VAL A 40 0.39 17.67 -6.93
C VAL A 40 0.47 16.68 -8.09
N ARG A 41 -0.69 16.36 -8.68
CA ARG A 41 -0.77 15.48 -9.84
C ARG A 41 -0.25 16.19 -11.08
N GLN A 42 0.84 15.67 -11.62
CA GLN A 42 1.50 16.17 -12.82
C GLN A 42 1.12 15.35 -14.05
N THR A 43 1.34 15.96 -15.23
CA THR A 43 1.07 15.33 -16.54
C THR A 43 2.35 14.79 -17.18
N ASP A 44 3.51 15.31 -16.77
CA ASP A 44 4.88 14.99 -17.22
C ASP A 44 5.62 14.04 -16.24
N GLY A 45 4.88 13.32 -15.39
CA GLY A 45 5.44 12.37 -14.43
C GLY A 45 6.02 11.09 -15.06
N LEU A 46 6.49 10.16 -14.22
CA LEU A 46 6.90 8.83 -14.67
C LEU A 46 5.77 8.08 -15.41
N PHE A 47 4.53 8.33 -15.03
CA PHE A 47 3.35 7.69 -15.59
C PHE A 47 2.38 8.74 -16.14
N PRO A 48 2.05 8.68 -17.44
CA PRO A 48 1.16 9.66 -18.06
C PRO A 48 -0.26 9.56 -17.51
N PRO A 49 -1.08 10.63 -17.62
CA PRO A 49 -2.50 10.54 -17.31
C PRO A 49 -3.17 9.39 -18.06
N GLY A 50 -4.02 8.62 -17.37
CA GLY A 50 -4.68 7.43 -17.93
C GLY A 50 -3.90 6.12 -17.79
N SER A 51 -2.68 6.14 -17.26
CA SER A 51 -1.97 4.92 -16.88
C SER A 51 -2.74 4.12 -15.81
N VAL A 52 -2.58 2.80 -15.83
CA VAL A 52 -3.32 1.91 -14.91
C VAL A 52 -2.85 2.09 -13.47
N ILE A 53 -1.56 2.30 -13.25
CA ILE A 53 -0.96 2.57 -11.94
C ILE A 53 -1.55 3.83 -11.28
N ARG A 54 -1.79 4.90 -12.04
CA ARG A 54 -2.45 6.11 -11.53
C ARG A 54 -3.91 5.88 -11.17
N ARG A 55 -4.58 4.94 -11.83
CA ARG A 55 -5.95 4.53 -11.48
C ARG A 55 -5.95 3.70 -10.20
N VAL A 56 -5.14 2.65 -10.14
CA VAL A 56 -5.03 1.74 -8.97
C VAL A 56 -4.60 2.49 -7.72
N HIS A 57 -3.56 3.34 -7.80
CA HIS A 57 -3.07 4.11 -6.66
C HIS A 57 -3.96 5.30 -6.31
N GLY A 58 -5.04 5.54 -7.04
CA GLY A 58 -5.90 6.71 -6.90
C GLY A 58 -6.97 6.56 -5.82
N ASP A 59 -7.27 5.33 -5.41
CA ASP A 59 -8.29 5.03 -4.42
C ASP A 59 -7.67 4.83 -3.03
N VAL A 60 -7.99 5.76 -2.12
CA VAL A 60 -7.40 5.81 -0.79
C VAL A 60 -7.69 4.55 0.03
N VAL A 61 -8.94 4.05 0.02
CA VAL A 61 -9.31 2.89 0.84
C VAL A 61 -8.64 1.62 0.33
N SER A 62 -8.61 1.43 -0.99
CA SER A 62 -7.89 0.35 -1.64
C SER A 62 -6.39 0.38 -1.32
N MET A 63 -5.76 1.55 -1.40
CA MET A 63 -4.34 1.72 -1.09
C MET A 63 -4.02 1.53 0.40
N MET A 64 -4.91 1.95 1.31
CA MET A 64 -4.71 1.73 2.74
C MET A 64 -4.82 0.25 3.10
N ALA A 65 -5.87 -0.44 2.64
CA ALA A 65 -6.02 -1.87 2.88
C ALA A 65 -4.89 -2.67 2.21
N GLY A 66 -4.54 -2.33 0.97
CA GLY A 66 -3.43 -2.93 0.24
C GLY A 66 -2.07 -2.69 0.89
N GLY A 67 -1.81 -1.48 1.41
CA GLY A 67 -0.56 -1.17 2.10
C GLY A 67 -0.38 -1.92 3.41
N ILE A 68 -1.44 -2.05 4.21
CA ILE A 68 -1.39 -2.87 5.43
C ILE A 68 -1.17 -4.34 5.07
N ALA A 69 -1.83 -4.86 4.02
CA ALA A 69 -1.64 -6.23 3.55
C ALA A 69 -0.22 -6.47 3.04
N ALA A 70 0.37 -5.50 2.32
CA ALA A 70 1.76 -5.56 1.87
C ALA A 70 2.71 -5.65 3.07
N LEU A 71 2.53 -4.83 4.10
CA LEU A 71 3.36 -4.88 5.31
C LEU A 71 3.26 -6.22 6.04
N LEU A 72 2.04 -6.79 6.14
CA LEU A 72 1.80 -8.12 6.71
C LEU A 72 2.51 -9.21 5.92
N LEU A 73 2.64 -9.09 4.59
CA LEU A 73 3.45 -10.02 3.79
C LEU A 73 4.95 -9.77 3.95
N GLN A 74 5.39 -8.50 3.90
CA GLN A 74 6.81 -8.12 3.99
C GLN A 74 7.46 -8.66 5.25
N MET A 75 6.78 -8.56 6.39
CA MET A 75 7.30 -8.99 7.69
C MET A 75 7.52 -10.50 7.82
N LEU A 76 6.96 -11.31 6.91
CA LEU A 76 7.19 -12.76 6.91
C LEU A 76 8.60 -13.14 6.43
N HIS A 77 9.32 -12.23 5.75
CA HIS A 77 10.68 -12.50 5.31
C HIS A 77 11.68 -12.05 6.41
N PRO A 78 12.48 -12.95 7.00
CA PRO A 78 13.32 -12.63 8.16
C PRO A 78 14.26 -11.44 7.96
N ALA A 79 14.94 -11.37 6.81
CA ALA A 79 15.84 -10.26 6.49
C ALA A 79 15.12 -8.91 6.29
N VAL A 80 13.93 -8.92 5.68
CA VAL A 80 13.12 -7.70 5.53
C VAL A 80 12.59 -7.24 6.88
N LEU A 81 12.14 -8.18 7.71
CA LEU A 81 11.74 -7.91 9.10
C LEU A 81 12.88 -7.30 9.91
N ALA A 82 14.10 -7.86 9.81
CA ALA A 82 15.28 -7.39 10.52
C ALA A 82 15.64 -5.94 10.13
N GLY A 83 15.60 -5.60 8.84
CA GLY A 83 15.81 -4.22 8.38
C GLY A 83 14.84 -3.21 9.00
N VAL A 84 13.61 -3.62 9.33
CA VAL A 84 12.66 -2.78 10.09
C VAL A 84 12.96 -2.81 11.57
N TRP A 85 13.17 -3.99 12.13
CA TRP A 85 13.35 -4.20 13.58
C TRP A 85 14.61 -3.51 14.12
N ASP A 86 15.73 -3.66 13.42
CA ASP A 86 17.05 -3.21 13.87
C ASP A 86 17.29 -1.72 13.60
N HIS A 87 16.71 -1.19 12.52
CA HIS A 87 17.07 0.14 11.99
C HIS A 87 15.95 1.17 12.02
N SER A 88 14.80 0.88 12.62
CA SER A 88 13.73 1.85 12.72
C SER A 88 13.17 1.99 14.13
N ARG A 89 12.83 3.23 14.49
CA ARG A 89 11.99 3.55 15.66
C ARG A 89 10.53 3.15 15.39
N PHE A 90 10.29 1.95 14.85
CA PHE A 90 8.97 1.50 14.40
C PHE A 90 7.92 1.56 15.51
N ARG A 91 8.33 1.19 16.73
CA ARG A 91 7.47 1.20 17.93
C ARG A 91 6.98 2.60 18.31
N GLU A 92 7.80 3.61 18.01
CA GLU A 92 7.57 5.01 18.41
C GLU A 92 7.00 5.85 17.25
N ASP A 93 7.37 5.55 16.01
CA ASP A 93 7.03 6.31 14.80
C ASP A 93 6.51 5.41 13.65
N LEU A 94 5.55 4.53 13.94
CA LEU A 94 4.83 3.80 12.90
C LEU A 94 4.14 4.78 11.91
N HIS A 95 3.50 5.82 12.44
CA HIS A 95 2.81 6.84 11.65
C HIS A 95 3.73 7.52 10.64
N GLY A 96 4.86 8.06 11.09
CA GLY A 96 5.81 8.74 10.21
C GLY A 96 6.39 7.78 9.19
N ARG A 97 6.62 6.51 9.55
CA ARG A 97 7.07 5.50 8.58
C ARG A 97 6.04 5.28 7.46
N LEU A 98 4.77 5.04 7.82
CA LEU A 98 3.71 4.86 6.83
C LEU A 98 3.52 6.10 5.95
N ARG A 99 3.63 7.29 6.55
CA ARG A 99 3.55 8.57 5.83
C ARG A 99 4.67 8.71 4.80
N ARG A 100 5.92 8.38 5.16
CA ARG A 100 7.07 8.42 4.23
C ARG A 100 6.87 7.47 3.05
N THR A 101 6.35 6.27 3.29
CA THR A 101 5.99 5.33 2.21
C THR A 101 4.86 5.86 1.33
N ALA A 102 3.78 6.38 1.92
CA ALA A 102 2.67 6.97 1.17
C ALA A 102 3.13 8.14 0.30
N ARG A 103 4.01 9.00 0.84
CA ARG A 103 4.62 10.11 0.10
C ARG A 103 5.51 9.61 -1.04
N PHE A 104 6.32 8.58 -0.82
CA PHE A 104 7.12 7.95 -1.88
C PHE A 104 6.24 7.43 -3.02
N ILE A 105 5.18 6.69 -2.70
CA ILE A 105 4.22 6.16 -3.70
C ILE A 105 3.54 7.32 -4.45
N ALA A 106 3.08 8.34 -3.73
CA ALA A 106 2.43 9.50 -4.34
C ALA A 106 3.38 10.26 -5.27
N GLN A 107 4.62 10.49 -4.84
CA GLN A 107 5.65 11.19 -5.62
C GLN A 107 5.99 10.41 -6.89
N THR A 108 6.23 9.11 -6.78
CA THR A 108 6.60 8.26 -7.91
C THR A 108 5.45 8.01 -8.89
N THR A 109 4.21 8.03 -8.40
CA THR A 109 3.02 7.79 -9.24
C THR A 109 2.49 9.06 -9.90
N TYR A 110 2.51 10.19 -9.19
CA TYR A 110 1.80 11.41 -9.59
C TYR A 110 2.67 12.65 -9.71
N GLY A 111 3.87 12.69 -9.11
CA GLY A 111 4.72 13.87 -9.12
C GLY A 111 5.47 14.06 -10.45
N HIS A 112 6.26 15.13 -10.54
CA HIS A 112 7.16 15.34 -11.67
C HIS A 112 8.17 14.20 -11.78
N ARG A 113 8.61 13.93 -13.00
CA ARG A 113 9.61 12.89 -13.28
C ARG A 113 10.88 13.06 -12.47
N GLU A 114 11.40 14.28 -12.38
CA GLU A 114 12.64 14.58 -11.64
C GLU A 114 12.51 14.29 -10.14
N ASP A 115 11.41 14.73 -9.53
CA ASP A 115 11.15 14.47 -8.11
C ASP A 115 10.97 12.97 -7.81
N ALA A 116 10.32 12.24 -8.73
CA ALA A 116 10.14 10.80 -8.61
C ALA A 116 11.50 10.07 -8.65
N LEU A 117 12.36 10.43 -9.61
CA LEU A 117 13.72 9.88 -9.72
C LEU A 117 14.59 10.26 -8.51
N ALA A 118 14.47 11.50 -8.01
CA ALA A 118 15.15 11.95 -6.81
C ALA A 118 14.68 11.16 -5.56
N ALA A 119 13.38 10.88 -5.46
CA ALA A 119 12.82 10.05 -4.39
C ALA A 119 13.36 8.60 -4.43
N ILE A 120 13.39 7.99 -5.62
CA ILE A 120 14.00 6.67 -5.83
C ILE A 120 15.48 6.67 -5.41
N GLY A 121 16.25 7.67 -5.87
CA GLY A 121 17.65 7.82 -5.50
C GLY A 121 17.87 7.99 -3.99
N ARG A 122 16.99 8.73 -3.29
CA ARG A 122 17.03 8.86 -1.82
C ARG A 122 16.80 7.52 -1.13
N VAL A 123 15.77 6.77 -1.53
CA VAL A 123 15.46 5.45 -0.94
C VAL A 123 16.63 4.48 -1.15
N ARG A 124 17.21 4.43 -2.35
CA ARG A 124 18.39 3.60 -2.64
C ARG A 124 19.55 3.92 -1.69
N ARG A 125 19.86 5.20 -1.49
CA ARG A 125 20.94 5.62 -0.57
C ARG A 125 20.66 5.17 0.86
N ILE A 126 19.44 5.33 1.35
CA ILE A 126 19.05 4.88 2.70
C ILE A 126 19.22 3.35 2.79
N HIS A 127 18.67 2.59 1.85
CA HIS A 127 18.77 1.13 1.87
C HIS A 127 20.22 0.63 1.80
N SER A 128 21.12 1.32 1.10
CA SER A 128 22.54 0.95 1.03
C SER A 128 23.28 1.01 2.37
N THR A 129 22.75 1.78 3.32
CA THR A 129 23.30 1.91 4.68
C THR A 129 22.72 0.88 5.66
N ILE A 130 21.62 0.22 5.32
CA ILE A 130 20.91 -0.70 6.20
C ILE A 130 21.42 -2.13 5.96
N HIS A 131 22.12 -2.68 6.94
CA HIS A 131 22.65 -4.03 6.93
C HIS A 131 22.78 -4.55 8.36
N GLY A 132 22.90 -5.86 8.51
CA GLY A 132 23.00 -6.49 9.82
C GLY A 132 23.21 -7.99 9.74
N ILE A 133 23.03 -8.66 10.88
CA ILE A 133 23.19 -10.10 11.04
C ILE A 133 21.92 -10.62 11.71
N LEU A 134 21.30 -11.66 11.13
CA LEU A 134 20.15 -12.35 11.68
C LEU A 134 20.54 -13.19 12.92
N PRO A 135 19.58 -13.59 13.77
CA PRO A 135 19.87 -14.42 14.94
C PRO A 135 20.58 -15.75 14.65
N ASP A 136 20.45 -16.27 13.44
CA ASP A 136 21.12 -17.50 12.97
C ASP A 136 22.53 -17.26 12.41
N GLY A 137 23.04 -16.02 12.44
CA GLY A 137 24.34 -15.63 11.92
C GLY A 137 24.34 -15.21 10.44
N THR A 138 23.21 -15.31 9.73
CA THR A 138 23.12 -14.91 8.31
C THR A 138 23.22 -13.40 8.17
N SER A 139 24.13 -12.90 7.34
CA SER A 139 24.20 -11.46 7.04
C SER A 139 23.06 -11.04 6.11
N TYR A 140 22.58 -9.80 6.27
CA TYR A 140 21.59 -9.21 5.38
C TYR A 140 21.93 -7.78 5.02
N ARG A 141 21.46 -7.33 3.85
CA ARG A 141 21.52 -5.94 3.41
C ARG A 141 20.17 -5.55 2.81
N ALA A 142 19.64 -4.38 3.17
CA ALA A 142 18.33 -3.94 2.66
C ALA A 142 18.36 -3.57 1.16
N ASP A 143 19.55 -3.36 0.59
CA ASP A 143 19.76 -3.15 -0.84
C ASP A 143 20.00 -4.46 -1.62
N ASP A 144 19.83 -5.62 -0.99
CA ASP A 144 19.85 -6.91 -1.68
C ASP A 144 18.71 -6.98 -2.73
N PRO A 145 19.02 -7.28 -4.01
CA PRO A 145 18.02 -7.28 -5.09
C PRO A 145 16.83 -8.21 -4.85
N SER A 146 17.06 -9.36 -4.21
CA SER A 146 16.01 -10.35 -3.94
C SER A 146 15.08 -9.91 -2.81
N LEU A 147 15.61 -9.22 -1.80
CA LEU A 147 14.81 -8.62 -0.72
C LEU A 147 13.98 -7.45 -1.24
N LEU A 148 14.58 -6.58 -2.07
CA LEU A 148 13.89 -5.50 -2.76
C LEU A 148 12.77 -6.05 -3.67
N ALA A 149 13.02 -7.17 -4.35
CA ALA A 149 12.03 -7.87 -5.16
C ALA A 149 10.86 -8.38 -4.33
N TRP A 150 11.10 -8.94 -3.14
CA TRP A 150 10.03 -9.35 -2.23
C TRP A 150 9.17 -8.17 -1.76
N VAL A 151 9.80 -7.07 -1.34
CA VAL A 151 9.09 -5.85 -0.92
C VAL A 151 8.24 -5.31 -2.07
N HIS A 152 8.81 -5.20 -3.27
CA HIS A 152 8.09 -4.73 -4.44
C HIS A 152 6.93 -5.65 -4.84
N LEU A 153 7.15 -6.97 -4.86
CA LEU A 153 6.15 -7.97 -5.20
C LEU A 153 4.93 -7.88 -4.27
N THR A 154 5.17 -7.77 -2.97
CA THR A 154 4.10 -7.71 -1.95
C THR A 154 3.31 -6.41 -2.04
N GLU A 155 3.96 -5.28 -2.34
CA GLU A 155 3.30 -4.00 -2.61
C GLU A 155 2.41 -4.07 -3.85
N ALA A 156 2.97 -4.42 -5.01
CA ALA A 156 2.25 -4.47 -6.28
C ALA A 156 1.04 -5.42 -6.19
N THR A 157 1.23 -6.61 -5.62
CA THR A 157 0.15 -7.59 -5.48
C THR A 157 -0.96 -7.08 -4.55
N SER A 158 -0.60 -6.47 -3.42
CA SER A 158 -1.58 -6.05 -2.42
C SER A 158 -2.34 -4.79 -2.82
N PHE A 159 -1.68 -3.83 -3.49
CA PHE A 159 -2.34 -2.64 -4.03
C PHE A 159 -3.35 -3.01 -5.12
N LEU A 160 -2.96 -3.88 -6.05
CA LEU A 160 -3.89 -4.38 -7.08
C LEU A 160 -5.04 -5.19 -6.46
N ALA A 161 -4.76 -6.04 -5.46
CA ALA A 161 -5.79 -6.80 -4.76
C ALA A 161 -6.79 -5.87 -4.05
N GLY A 162 -6.31 -4.81 -3.40
CA GLY A 162 -7.14 -3.76 -2.80
C GLY A 162 -8.04 -3.08 -3.84
N TRP A 163 -7.46 -2.62 -4.95
CA TRP A 163 -8.22 -1.99 -6.04
C TRP A 163 -9.30 -2.90 -6.60
N ARG A 164 -8.96 -4.16 -6.89
CA ARG A 164 -9.93 -5.15 -7.36
C ARG A 164 -11.02 -5.39 -6.34
N ARG A 165 -10.69 -5.46 -5.05
CA ARG A 165 -11.70 -5.75 -4.03
C ARG A 165 -12.67 -4.60 -3.83
N PHE A 166 -12.20 -3.35 -3.85
CA PHE A 166 -12.99 -2.21 -3.36
C PHE A 166 -13.36 -1.19 -4.45
N ALA A 167 -12.79 -1.26 -5.64
CA ALA A 167 -13.05 -0.33 -6.74
C ALA A 167 -13.46 -1.04 -8.05
N GLU A 168 -12.74 -2.07 -8.47
CA GLU A 168 -12.96 -2.71 -9.78
C GLU A 168 -12.83 -4.25 -9.72
N PRO A 169 -13.84 -4.98 -9.18
CA PRO A 169 -13.79 -6.44 -9.01
C PRO A 169 -13.56 -7.23 -10.31
N LEU A 170 -14.06 -6.70 -11.42
CA LEU A 170 -14.01 -7.33 -12.74
C LEU A 170 -12.88 -6.76 -13.62
N MET A 171 -11.85 -6.13 -13.03
CA MET A 171 -10.73 -5.56 -13.77
C MET A 171 -10.13 -6.58 -14.76
N PRO A 172 -10.13 -6.30 -16.08
CA PRO A 172 -9.66 -7.22 -17.11
C PRO A 172 -8.18 -7.61 -16.96
N GLU A 173 -7.83 -8.84 -17.36
CA GLU A 173 -6.46 -9.35 -17.20
C GLU A 173 -5.40 -8.51 -17.89
N HIS A 174 -5.68 -8.01 -19.09
CA HIS A 174 -4.74 -7.18 -19.81
C HIS A 174 -4.41 -5.88 -19.07
N GLU A 175 -5.36 -5.30 -18.32
CA GLU A 175 -5.10 -4.12 -17.48
C GLU A 175 -4.32 -4.49 -16.22
N ARG A 176 -4.60 -5.66 -15.62
CA ARG A 176 -3.82 -6.17 -14.49
C ARG A 176 -2.36 -6.40 -14.89
N ASN A 177 -2.11 -6.99 -16.06
CA ASN A 177 -0.75 -7.16 -16.58
C ASN A 177 -0.10 -5.82 -16.97
N ARG A 178 -0.86 -4.86 -17.51
CA ARG A 178 -0.37 -3.49 -17.74
C ARG A 178 0.05 -2.82 -16.43
N TYR A 179 -0.72 -2.96 -15.36
CA TYR A 179 -0.35 -2.48 -14.03
C TYR A 179 0.99 -3.06 -13.57
N PHE A 180 1.18 -4.38 -13.68
CA PHE A 180 2.46 -5.02 -13.33
C PHE A 180 3.62 -4.49 -14.20
N GLY A 181 3.41 -4.31 -15.50
CA GLY A 181 4.42 -3.71 -16.38
C GLY A 181 4.78 -2.27 -16.02
N GLU A 182 3.80 -1.45 -15.65
CA GLU A 182 4.01 -0.07 -15.22
C GLU A 182 4.73 0.00 -13.87
N ILE A 183 4.24 -0.71 -12.86
CA ILE A 183 4.83 -0.66 -11.51
C ILE A 183 6.22 -1.28 -11.46
N ALA A 184 6.53 -2.25 -12.33
CA ALA A 184 7.85 -2.87 -12.44
C ALA A 184 8.99 -1.86 -12.68
N TYR A 185 8.70 -0.72 -13.30
CA TYR A 185 9.67 0.37 -13.46
C TYR A 185 10.20 0.84 -12.09
N ILE A 186 9.31 0.99 -11.10
CA ILE A 186 9.70 1.43 -9.75
C ILE A 186 10.56 0.38 -9.06
N GLY A 187 10.19 -0.90 -9.12
CA GLY A 187 10.97 -2.00 -8.55
C GLY A 187 12.37 -2.07 -9.15
N THR A 188 12.45 -2.05 -10.49
CA THR A 188 13.72 -2.09 -11.22
C THR A 188 14.60 -0.87 -10.88
N ALA A 189 14.01 0.32 -10.85
CA ALA A 189 14.75 1.55 -10.51
C ALA A 189 15.25 1.55 -9.06
N LEU A 190 14.53 0.91 -8.12
CA LEU A 190 14.98 0.70 -6.74
C LEU A 190 16.09 -0.36 -6.63
N GLY A 191 16.30 -1.19 -7.65
CA GLY A 191 17.31 -2.25 -7.68
C GLY A 191 16.77 -3.65 -7.38
N ALA A 192 15.45 -3.84 -7.39
CA ALA A 192 14.84 -5.15 -7.25
C ALA A 192 15.15 -6.06 -8.44
N ASP A 193 15.42 -7.33 -8.16
CA ASP A 193 15.60 -8.39 -9.17
C ASP A 193 15.32 -9.77 -8.54
N PRO A 194 14.42 -10.61 -9.11
CA PRO A 194 13.59 -10.39 -10.29
C PRO A 194 12.34 -9.54 -10.02
N VAL A 195 11.90 -8.79 -11.04
CA VAL A 195 10.66 -7.98 -11.00
C VAL A 195 9.60 -8.58 -11.93
N PRO A 196 8.41 -8.95 -11.43
CA PRO A 196 7.39 -9.58 -12.24
C PRO A 196 6.66 -8.57 -13.13
N LEU A 197 6.56 -8.87 -14.42
CA LEU A 197 5.86 -8.02 -15.40
C LEU A 197 4.38 -8.40 -15.61
N THR A 198 3.90 -9.48 -14.97
CA THR A 198 2.52 -9.97 -15.10
C THR A 198 2.02 -10.53 -13.77
N GLU A 199 0.69 -10.60 -13.60
CA GLU A 199 0.07 -11.18 -12.41
C GLU A 199 0.44 -12.66 -12.24
N ARG A 200 0.54 -13.39 -13.37
CA ARG A 200 0.97 -14.79 -13.38
C ARG A 200 2.42 -14.95 -12.95
N ALA A 201 3.31 -14.04 -13.36
CA ALA A 201 4.72 -14.04 -12.92
C ALA A 201 4.82 -13.72 -11.42
N ALA A 202 4.08 -12.70 -10.96
CA ALA A 202 4.01 -12.33 -9.54
C ALA A 202 3.54 -13.51 -8.67
N SER A 203 2.50 -14.23 -9.13
CA SER A 203 1.99 -15.42 -8.43
C SER A 203 3.03 -16.54 -8.33
N ARG A 204 3.80 -16.79 -9.39
CA ARG A 204 4.89 -17.79 -9.36
C ARG A 204 6.01 -17.37 -8.42
N GLN A 205 6.41 -16.11 -8.46
CA GLN A 205 7.45 -15.57 -7.57
C GLN A 205 7.02 -15.65 -6.11
N MET A 206 5.76 -15.29 -5.80
CA MET A 206 5.19 -15.42 -4.46
C MET A 206 5.23 -16.86 -3.94
N GLN A 207 4.91 -17.84 -4.79
CA GLN A 207 4.99 -19.25 -4.44
C GLN A 207 6.42 -19.71 -4.19
N ALA A 208 7.38 -19.27 -5.03
CA ALA A 208 8.79 -19.61 -4.91
C ALA A 208 9.43 -19.04 -3.63
N THR A 209 9.04 -17.83 -3.20
CA THR A 209 9.57 -17.21 -1.98
C THR A 209 9.03 -17.86 -0.70
N ARG A 210 7.92 -18.61 -0.77
CA ARG A 210 7.21 -19.13 0.42
C ARG A 210 8.09 -19.95 1.37
N SER A 211 9.05 -20.71 0.86
CA SER A 211 9.95 -21.53 1.70
C SER A 211 10.95 -20.70 2.52
N LEU A 212 11.13 -19.42 2.18
CA LEU A 212 12.03 -18.49 2.89
C LEU A 212 11.29 -17.70 3.99
N LEU A 213 9.97 -17.85 4.08
CA LEU A 213 9.14 -17.08 4.98
C LEU A 213 9.00 -17.81 6.32
N SER A 214 8.96 -17.04 7.41
CA SER A 214 8.76 -17.58 8.75
C SER A 214 8.00 -16.59 9.63
N VAL A 215 7.57 -17.06 10.80
CA VAL A 215 6.96 -16.24 11.85
C VAL A 215 7.67 -16.51 13.14
N ASP A 216 8.30 -15.47 13.68
CA ASP A 216 8.95 -15.46 14.99
C ASP A 216 8.24 -14.47 15.93
N GLU A 217 8.80 -14.27 17.12
CA GLU A 217 8.25 -13.33 18.10
C GLU A 217 8.25 -11.89 17.58
N ARG A 218 9.30 -11.49 16.85
CA ARG A 218 9.42 -10.15 16.25
C ARG A 218 8.31 -9.89 15.24
N THR A 219 7.97 -10.91 14.46
CA THR A 219 6.87 -10.88 13.50
C THR A 219 5.53 -10.62 14.21
N ARG A 220 5.26 -11.37 15.29
CA ARG A 220 4.02 -11.22 16.07
C ARG A 220 3.91 -9.86 16.73
N GLU A 221 5.01 -9.34 17.27
CA GLU A 221 5.02 -8.02 17.90
C GLU A 221 4.73 -6.91 16.88
N ILE A 222 5.44 -6.91 15.75
CA ILE A 222 5.22 -5.91 14.68
C ILE A 222 3.81 -6.02 14.11
N CYS A 223 3.29 -7.23 13.92
CA CYS A 223 1.92 -7.47 13.52
C CYS A 223 0.92 -6.89 14.54
N GLY A 224 1.12 -7.15 15.83
CA GLY A 224 0.29 -6.62 16.91
C GLY A 224 0.26 -5.09 16.92
N ILE A 225 1.43 -4.45 16.83
CA ILE A 225 1.55 -2.99 16.74
C ILE A 225 0.81 -2.46 15.51
N LEU A 226 1.05 -3.06 14.34
CA LEU A 226 0.41 -2.66 13.08
C LEU A 226 -1.12 -2.75 13.17
N LEU A 227 -1.68 -3.80 13.76
CA LEU A 227 -3.13 -4.01 13.80
C LEU A 227 -3.85 -3.19 14.89
N THR A 228 -3.14 -2.78 15.94
CA THR A 228 -3.76 -2.16 17.13
C THR A 228 -3.51 -0.67 17.25
N GLN A 229 -2.38 -0.15 16.77
CA GLN A 229 -2.08 1.27 16.80
C GLN A 229 -2.73 1.94 15.57
N PRO A 230 -3.75 2.79 15.75
CA PRO A 230 -4.45 3.43 14.63
C PRO A 230 -3.47 4.38 13.94
N ALA A 231 -2.83 3.88 12.90
CA ALA A 231 -1.59 4.47 12.42
C ALA A 231 -1.79 5.80 11.65
N SER A 232 -3.03 6.26 11.45
CA SER A 232 -3.29 7.29 10.43
C SER A 232 -4.74 7.81 10.33
N PHE A 233 -5.79 7.02 10.52
CA PHE A 233 -7.15 7.54 10.24
C PHE A 233 -7.64 8.46 11.37
N PRO A 234 -8.30 9.62 11.09
CA PRO A 234 -8.60 10.70 12.04
C PRO A 234 -9.34 10.28 13.32
N GLY A 235 -8.61 9.70 14.28
CA GLY A 235 -9.09 9.29 15.60
C GLY A 235 -10.11 8.15 15.62
N ASN A 236 -10.45 7.52 14.49
CA ASN A 236 -11.54 6.53 14.46
C ASN A 236 -11.02 5.09 14.45
N ARG A 237 -10.92 4.50 15.65
CA ARG A 237 -10.51 3.11 15.88
C ARG A 237 -11.36 2.10 15.09
N ASN A 238 -12.64 2.39 14.86
CA ASN A 238 -13.52 1.49 14.11
C ASN A 238 -13.20 1.48 12.62
N ILE A 239 -12.89 2.65 12.04
CA ILE A 239 -12.43 2.72 10.65
C ILE A 239 -11.10 2.01 10.49
N TYR A 240 -10.18 2.20 11.44
CA TYR A 240 -8.91 1.48 11.42
C TYR A 240 -9.11 -0.04 11.46
N ARG A 241 -10.01 -0.53 12.33
CA ARG A 241 -10.39 -1.96 12.39
C ARG A 241 -10.98 -2.48 11.07
N LEU A 242 -11.80 -1.68 10.38
CA LEU A 242 -12.32 -2.06 9.07
C LEU A 242 -11.19 -2.18 8.03
N LEU A 243 -10.23 -1.25 8.04
CA LEU A 243 -9.09 -1.26 7.13
C LEU A 243 -8.12 -2.42 7.42
N THR A 244 -7.82 -2.71 8.69
CA THR A 244 -6.96 -3.83 9.06
C THR A 244 -7.64 -5.17 8.79
N GLN A 245 -8.94 -5.30 9.04
CA GLN A 245 -9.70 -6.49 8.66
C GLN A 245 -9.73 -6.67 7.13
N ALA A 246 -9.94 -5.59 6.38
CA ALA A 246 -9.88 -5.59 4.93
C ALA A 246 -8.51 -6.06 4.43
N ALA A 247 -7.42 -5.59 5.03
CA ALA A 247 -6.07 -6.01 4.71
C ALA A 247 -5.84 -7.50 4.96
N ILE A 248 -6.29 -8.03 6.11
CA ILE A 248 -6.23 -9.46 6.43
C ILE A 248 -7.03 -10.29 5.40
N ASP A 249 -8.14 -9.76 4.90
CA ASP A 249 -8.97 -10.37 3.84
C ASP A 249 -8.39 -10.26 2.42
N LEU A 250 -7.31 -9.51 2.23
CA LEU A 250 -6.52 -9.46 0.99
C LEU A 250 -5.35 -10.44 1.01
N LEU A 251 -4.95 -10.95 2.18
CA LEU A 251 -3.84 -11.89 2.29
C LEU A 251 -4.13 -13.19 1.55
N PRO A 252 -3.12 -13.79 0.88
CA PRO A 252 -3.20 -15.18 0.46
C PRO A 252 -3.51 -16.11 1.65
N PRO A 253 -4.25 -17.22 1.45
CA PRO A 253 -4.62 -18.12 2.54
C PRO A 253 -3.44 -18.62 3.37
N TRP A 254 -2.32 -18.94 2.72
CA TRP A 254 -1.11 -19.40 3.42
C TRP A 254 -0.51 -18.31 4.33
N ALA A 255 -0.55 -17.03 3.93
CA ALA A 255 -0.01 -15.94 4.72
C ALA A 255 -0.91 -15.66 5.93
N ARG A 256 -2.23 -15.74 5.72
CA ARG A 256 -3.23 -15.67 6.78
C ARG A 256 -3.00 -16.76 7.83
N GLN A 257 -2.75 -17.99 7.38
CA GLN A 257 -2.43 -19.13 8.23
C GLN A 257 -1.12 -18.94 8.99
N MET A 258 -0.06 -18.46 8.34
CA MET A 258 1.25 -18.19 8.99
C MET A 258 1.11 -17.20 10.15
N HIS A 259 0.33 -16.13 9.96
CA HIS A 259 0.03 -15.15 11.01
C HIS A 259 -0.93 -15.66 12.09
N GLY A 260 -1.54 -16.84 11.90
CA GLY A 260 -2.56 -17.37 12.81
C GLY A 260 -3.86 -16.56 12.81
N PHE A 261 -4.16 -15.83 11.74
CA PHE A 261 -5.42 -15.11 11.63
C PHE A 261 -6.59 -16.11 11.43
N PRO A 262 -7.75 -15.87 12.06
CA PRO A 262 -8.91 -16.77 11.95
C PRO A 262 -9.38 -16.83 10.50
N GLU A 263 -9.93 -17.95 10.01
CA GLU A 263 -10.56 -17.99 8.69
C GLU A 263 -11.76 -17.02 8.57
N PRO A 264 -12.16 -16.60 7.36
CA PRO A 264 -13.35 -15.78 7.16
C PRO A 264 -14.59 -16.44 7.77
N GLY A 265 -15.18 -15.78 8.78
CA GLY A 265 -16.36 -16.26 9.49
C GLY A 265 -17.68 -15.68 8.94
N PRO A 266 -18.82 -16.04 9.53
CA PRO A 266 -20.15 -15.57 9.09
C PRO A 266 -20.33 -14.04 9.15
N GLY A 267 -19.52 -13.32 9.95
CA GLY A 267 -19.51 -11.85 10.00
C GLY A 267 -18.69 -11.17 8.91
N THR A 268 -17.90 -11.92 8.13
CA THR A 268 -17.04 -11.35 7.08
C THR A 268 -17.79 -10.57 6.01
N PRO A 269 -18.97 -11.00 5.50
CA PRO A 269 -19.75 -10.21 4.56
C PRO A 269 -20.13 -8.82 5.09
N PHE A 270 -20.48 -8.72 6.38
CA PHE A 270 -20.83 -7.46 7.01
C PHE A 270 -19.63 -6.50 7.09
N MET A 271 -18.47 -7.01 7.52
CA MET A 271 -17.24 -6.21 7.56
C MET A 271 -16.82 -5.73 6.16
N ARG A 272 -16.97 -6.59 5.15
CA ARG A 272 -16.71 -6.23 3.75
C ARG A 272 -17.66 -5.15 3.24
N ALA A 273 -18.95 -5.26 3.54
CA ALA A 273 -19.94 -4.23 3.20
C ALA A 273 -19.61 -2.89 3.89
N GLY A 274 -19.17 -2.93 5.15
CA GLY A 274 -18.70 -1.74 5.87
C GLY A 274 -17.52 -1.05 5.18
N THR A 275 -16.51 -1.82 4.75
CA THR A 275 -15.35 -1.27 4.03
C THR A 275 -15.72 -0.75 2.64
N LEU A 276 -16.63 -1.40 1.92
CA LEU A 276 -17.15 -0.90 0.64
C LEU A 276 -17.90 0.42 0.81
N GLY A 277 -18.72 0.54 1.86
CA GLY A 277 -19.39 1.79 2.22
C GLY A 277 -18.39 2.91 2.52
N LEU A 278 -17.33 2.62 3.28
CA LEU A 278 -16.24 3.57 3.52
C LEU A 278 -15.55 4.00 2.22
N ALA A 279 -15.26 3.06 1.32
CA ALA A 279 -14.65 3.35 0.01
C ALA A 279 -15.52 4.31 -0.81
N GLU A 280 -16.83 4.08 -0.89
CA GLU A 280 -17.75 4.97 -1.60
C GLU A 280 -17.80 6.38 -1.00
N ILE A 281 -17.84 6.48 0.34
CA ILE A 281 -17.84 7.78 1.04
C ILE A 281 -16.55 8.55 0.75
N VAL A 282 -15.40 7.88 0.80
CA VAL A 282 -14.11 8.51 0.50
C VAL A 282 -14.04 8.91 -0.97
N ARG A 283 -14.43 8.04 -1.90
CA ARG A 283 -14.51 8.40 -3.33
C ARG A 283 -15.43 9.58 -3.58
N TRP A 284 -16.57 9.66 -2.92
CA TRP A 284 -17.48 10.80 -3.01
C TRP A 284 -16.82 12.11 -2.56
N ALA A 285 -15.97 12.07 -1.53
CA ALA A 285 -15.24 13.23 -1.03
C ALA A 285 -14.20 13.77 -2.03
N PHE A 286 -13.58 12.88 -2.82
CA PHE A 286 -12.57 13.23 -3.83
C PHE A 286 -13.13 13.40 -5.26
N ARG A 287 -14.43 13.15 -5.49
CA ARG A 287 -15.11 13.43 -6.75
C ARG A 287 -15.41 14.94 -6.87
N SER A 288 -14.76 15.58 -7.84
CA SER A 288 -15.00 16.96 -8.29
C SER A 288 -16.43 17.17 -8.78
#